data_AF-A0A6N7M816-F1
#
_entry.id   AF-A0A6N7M816-F1
#
_cell.length_a   1.000
_cell.length_b   1.000
_cell.length_c   1.000
_cell.angle_alpha   90.00
_cell.angle_beta   90.00
_cell.angle_gamma   90.00
#
_symmetry.space_group_name_H-M   'P 1'
#
loop_
_entity.id
_entity.type
_entity.pdbx_description
1 polymer ?
#
loop_
_entity_poly.entity_id
_entity_poly.type
_entity_poly.pdbx_seq_one_letter_code
_entity_poly.pdbx_strand_id
1 'polypeptide(L)'
;MEKKIFRLLGVAPIHRSVFPVLVLIFAIHWQFARADNYYGMANDYLQYGAGARSLAMGGAYVALADEASAPYWNPGALTQIDEHQFLSMYAPFFEKTNYNFLSYVHPLRRMGTLGISNVLLHSGGYDEVDDTGNVIATNKLILKNAVIISYANKVYERLSLGASLKLIHQRVMKYSGNGMGIDLGILYQPLDELNVGLALQNVIQPKVTLRYDPDVYEMNLKAGLALKAFSNRLTLTADINKLVREKAYFCTGVEFSPWDKPTSPSLKRVDLRLGCNHLQTFTCGLGLKIKFFSIDYAFSSHDLGNLHKFALTFSWGNIYKASANPILKTENTYGLDALTNELEFSTDIPSITVKKWTLEIKDAEGEVQKTFSGETRPPEIIRWDVCDEVGRPVKRGDYIYEFTVVYKNDRQWVDKGEIKLQSFPQEETPVEMRVSGEELTEGGE
;
A
#
# COMPACT_ATOMS: atom_id res chain seq x y z
N MET A 1 19.77 12.11 -22.98
CA MET A 1 18.66 13.02 -22.63
C MET A 1 18.04 12.65 -21.29
N GLU A 2 17.76 11.37 -21.04
CA GLU A 2 17.21 10.84 -19.77
C GLU A 2 17.95 11.31 -18.51
N LYS A 3 19.28 11.20 -18.45
CA LYS A 3 20.06 11.56 -17.26
C LYS A 3 19.94 13.04 -16.82
N LYS A 4 19.57 13.96 -17.71
CA LYS A 4 19.41 15.39 -17.38
C LYS A 4 18.05 15.72 -16.76
N ILE A 5 16.99 15.00 -17.13
CA ILE A 5 15.64 15.22 -16.59
C ILE A 5 15.54 14.65 -15.16
N PHE A 6 16.12 13.48 -14.89
CA PHE A 6 16.13 12.87 -13.55
C PHE A 6 16.96 13.64 -12.52
N ARG A 7 18.05 14.31 -12.95
CA ARG A 7 18.86 15.18 -12.08
C ARG A 7 18.13 16.46 -11.67
N LEU A 8 17.21 16.98 -12.48
CA LEU A 8 16.42 18.17 -12.18
C LEU A 8 15.32 17.93 -11.13
N LEU A 9 14.92 16.67 -10.93
CA LEU A 9 13.86 16.28 -9.98
C LEU A 9 14.40 15.66 -8.68
N GLY A 10 15.73 15.53 -8.52
CA GLY A 10 16.34 14.95 -7.32
C GLY A 10 16.02 13.46 -7.12
N VAL A 11 15.79 12.72 -8.21
CA VAL A 11 15.30 11.33 -8.15
C VAL A 11 16.37 10.34 -8.61
N ALA A 12 16.51 9.24 -7.88
CA ALA A 12 17.39 8.12 -8.25
C ALA A 12 17.02 7.56 -9.64
N PRO A 13 17.99 7.10 -10.44
CA PRO A 13 17.72 6.53 -11.76
C PRO A 13 16.86 5.26 -11.63
N ILE A 14 15.81 5.18 -12.45
CA ILE A 14 14.94 4.01 -12.56
C ILE A 14 15.79 2.79 -12.94
N HIS A 15 15.62 1.66 -12.23
CA HIS A 15 16.35 0.42 -12.52
C HIS A 15 16.05 -0.02 -13.98
N ARG A 16 17.07 -0.49 -14.73
CA ARG A 16 16.92 -0.86 -16.15
C ARG A 16 15.79 -1.87 -16.42
N SER A 17 15.42 -2.66 -15.41
CA SER A 17 14.36 -3.67 -15.43
C SER A 17 12.93 -3.10 -15.36
N VAL A 18 12.76 -1.85 -14.93
CA VAL A 18 11.45 -1.19 -14.75
C VAL A 18 10.95 -0.55 -16.05
N PHE A 19 11.87 -0.08 -16.89
CA PHE A 19 11.56 0.51 -18.19
C PHE A 19 10.70 -0.38 -19.12
N PRO A 20 10.99 -1.68 -19.33
CA PRO A 20 10.14 -2.53 -20.15
C PRO A 20 8.74 -2.75 -19.56
N VAL A 21 8.58 -2.71 -18.23
CA VAL A 21 7.26 -2.81 -17.57
C VAL A 21 6.43 -1.56 -17.83
N LEU A 22 7.04 -0.37 -17.77
CA LEU A 22 6.40 0.90 -18.14
C LEU A 22 5.93 0.88 -19.61
N VAL A 23 6.78 0.39 -20.51
CA VAL A 23 6.43 0.23 -21.93
C VAL A 23 5.29 -0.76 -22.12
N LEU A 24 5.27 -1.87 -21.39
CA LEU A 24 4.17 -2.85 -21.44
C LEU A 24 2.84 -2.25 -20.97
N ILE A 25 2.83 -1.55 -19.83
CA ILE A 25 1.64 -0.87 -19.30
C ILE A 25 1.12 0.18 -20.28
N PHE A 26 2.02 0.93 -20.92
CA PHE A 26 1.67 1.92 -21.93
C PHE A 26 1.18 1.28 -23.25
N ALA A 27 1.76 0.15 -23.66
CA ALA A 27 1.33 -0.60 -24.85
C ALA A 27 -0.05 -1.23 -24.68
N ILE A 28 -0.40 -1.69 -23.47
CA ILE A 28 -1.73 -2.21 -23.12
C ILE A 28 -2.80 -1.12 -23.25
N HIS A 29 -2.47 0.15 -22.98
CA HIS A 29 -3.41 1.27 -23.18
C HIS A 29 -3.75 1.55 -24.65
N TRP A 30 -2.91 1.16 -25.61
CA TRP A 30 -3.17 1.47 -27.03
C TRP A 30 -4.28 0.58 -27.63
N GLN A 31 -4.56 -0.57 -27.02
CA GLN A 31 -5.64 -1.46 -27.44
C GLN A 31 -6.92 -1.19 -26.66
N PHE A 32 -7.59 -0.07 -26.98
CA PHE A 32 -8.96 0.20 -26.55
C PHE A 32 -9.94 -0.78 -27.23
N ALA A 33 -9.96 -2.03 -26.76
CA ALA A 33 -11.08 -2.91 -27.02
C ALA A 33 -12.23 -2.46 -26.10
N ARG A 34 -13.17 -1.69 -26.64
CA ARG A 34 -14.46 -1.47 -25.97
C ARG A 34 -15.14 -2.83 -25.86
N ALA A 35 -15.36 -3.30 -24.64
CA ALA A 35 -16.18 -4.47 -24.40
C ALA A 35 -17.65 -4.01 -24.40
N ASP A 36 -18.32 -4.08 -25.55
CA ASP A 36 -19.70 -3.60 -25.72
C ASP A 36 -20.77 -4.42 -24.95
N ASN A 37 -20.39 -5.47 -24.21
CA ASN A 37 -21.29 -6.46 -23.63
C ASN A 37 -20.94 -6.75 -22.17
N TYR A 38 -21.41 -5.94 -21.21
CA TYR A 38 -21.26 -6.23 -19.76
C TYR A 38 -22.58 -6.02 -19.01
N TYR A 39 -23.70 -6.47 -19.59
CA TYR A 39 -25.04 -6.33 -18.99
C TYR A 39 -25.66 -7.69 -18.68
N GLY A 40 -26.57 -7.74 -17.69
CA GLY A 40 -27.40 -8.92 -17.41
C GLY A 40 -26.73 -10.05 -16.64
N MET A 41 -25.57 -9.81 -16.02
CA MET A 41 -24.87 -10.84 -15.24
C MET A 41 -25.49 -11.04 -13.86
N ALA A 42 -25.62 -12.30 -13.45
CA ALA A 42 -26.12 -12.71 -12.13
C ALA A 42 -25.37 -12.06 -10.94
N ASN A 43 -24.08 -11.76 -11.13
CA ASN A 43 -23.18 -11.18 -10.13
C ASN A 43 -22.84 -9.70 -10.39
N ASP A 44 -23.67 -8.97 -11.15
CA ASP A 44 -23.50 -7.56 -11.50
C ASP A 44 -22.97 -6.67 -10.37
N TYR A 45 -23.55 -6.75 -9.18
CA TYR A 45 -23.21 -5.89 -8.05
C TYR A 45 -21.82 -6.16 -7.50
N LEU A 46 -21.28 -7.38 -7.70
CA LEU A 46 -19.90 -7.73 -7.35
C LEU A 46 -18.89 -7.28 -8.42
N GLN A 47 -19.32 -6.46 -9.38
CA GLN A 47 -18.43 -5.85 -10.37
C GLN A 47 -18.28 -4.34 -10.18
N TYR A 48 -19.10 -3.72 -9.32
CA TYR A 48 -19.02 -2.29 -9.00
C TYR A 48 -17.76 -1.89 -8.22
N GLY A 49 -16.96 -2.87 -7.76
CA GLY A 49 -15.69 -2.71 -7.04
C GLY A 49 -15.84 -2.53 -5.52
N ALA A 50 -14.71 -2.41 -4.83
CA ALA A 50 -14.66 -2.21 -3.38
C ALA A 50 -13.48 -1.33 -2.95
N GLY A 51 -13.75 -0.38 -2.05
CA GLY A 51 -12.80 0.66 -1.61
C GLY A 51 -12.74 1.85 -2.59
N ALA A 52 -12.78 3.07 -2.05
CA ALA A 52 -12.75 4.27 -2.90
C ALA A 52 -11.38 4.44 -3.58
N ARG A 53 -10.28 4.09 -2.89
CA ARG A 53 -8.92 4.12 -3.47
C ARG A 53 -8.81 3.29 -4.75
N SER A 54 -9.24 2.02 -4.71
CA SER A 54 -9.20 1.14 -5.88
C SER A 54 -10.08 1.68 -7.03
N LEU A 55 -11.25 2.23 -6.70
CA LEU A 55 -12.21 2.76 -7.67
C LEU A 55 -11.77 4.08 -8.30
N ALA A 56 -10.97 4.88 -7.61
CA ALA A 56 -10.32 6.07 -8.18
C ALA A 56 -9.25 5.69 -9.23
N MET A 57 -8.68 4.49 -9.11
CA MET A 57 -7.66 3.92 -10.00
C MET A 57 -8.26 2.93 -11.02
N GLY A 58 -9.51 3.15 -11.45
CA GLY A 58 -10.16 2.34 -12.48
C GLY A 58 -10.51 0.91 -12.06
N GLY A 59 -10.30 0.53 -10.79
CA GLY A 59 -10.46 -0.85 -10.32
C GLY A 59 -9.32 -1.79 -10.72
N ALA A 60 -8.20 -1.28 -11.20
CA ALA A 60 -6.97 -2.04 -11.42
C ALA A 60 -6.25 -2.28 -10.09
N TYR A 61 -6.62 -3.34 -9.39
CA TYR A 61 -6.23 -3.55 -8.00
C TYR A 61 -5.83 -4.99 -7.66
N VAL A 62 -5.81 -5.91 -8.63
CA VAL A 62 -5.53 -7.34 -8.38
C VAL A 62 -4.12 -7.58 -7.83
N ALA A 63 -3.12 -6.84 -8.35
CA ALA A 63 -1.74 -6.90 -7.85
C ALA A 63 -1.43 -5.84 -6.79
N LEU A 64 -2.22 -4.76 -6.75
CA LEU A 64 -1.98 -3.65 -5.83
C LEU A 64 -2.58 -3.90 -4.45
N ALA A 65 -3.76 -4.55 -4.36
CA ALA A 65 -4.59 -4.73 -3.16
C ALA A 65 -3.85 -4.88 -1.82
N ASP A 66 -3.43 -3.75 -1.26
CA ASP A 66 -2.58 -3.63 -0.07
C ASP A 66 -3.32 -2.88 1.07
N GLU A 67 -4.66 -2.93 1.02
CA GLU A 67 -5.56 -2.42 2.05
C GLU A 67 -6.71 -3.41 2.31
N ALA A 68 -7.52 -3.15 3.34
CA ALA A 68 -8.60 -4.05 3.75
C ALA A 68 -9.64 -4.41 2.67
N SER A 69 -9.66 -3.78 1.48
CA SER A 69 -10.45 -4.22 0.33
C SER A 69 -9.90 -5.48 -0.37
N ALA A 70 -8.71 -5.96 -0.02
CA ALA A 70 -8.05 -7.10 -0.66
C ALA A 70 -8.89 -8.40 -0.79
N PRO A 71 -9.70 -8.82 0.22
CA PRO A 71 -10.58 -9.98 0.08
C PRO A 71 -11.50 -9.93 -1.15
N TYR A 72 -11.90 -8.73 -1.58
CA TYR A 72 -12.75 -8.54 -2.76
C TYR A 72 -11.98 -8.70 -4.08
N TRP A 73 -10.73 -8.22 -4.12
CA TRP A 73 -9.95 -8.10 -5.34
C TRP A 73 -9.08 -9.32 -5.61
N ASN A 74 -8.29 -9.74 -4.62
CA ASN A 74 -7.37 -10.86 -4.70
C ASN A 74 -7.02 -11.33 -3.27
N PRO A 75 -7.50 -12.50 -2.81
CA PRO A 75 -7.15 -12.98 -1.49
C PRO A 75 -5.65 -13.25 -1.32
N GLY A 76 -4.92 -13.59 -2.38
CA GLY A 76 -3.46 -13.76 -2.32
C GLY A 76 -2.71 -12.46 -1.97
N ALA A 77 -3.32 -11.31 -2.25
CA ALA A 77 -2.75 -10.00 -1.94
C ALA A 77 -2.90 -9.58 -0.47
N LEU A 78 -3.72 -10.31 0.31
CA LEU A 78 -4.01 -10.02 1.72
C LEU A 78 -2.75 -10.03 2.61
N THR A 79 -1.69 -10.73 2.21
CA THR A 79 -0.39 -10.77 2.92
C THR A 79 0.41 -9.48 2.81
N GLN A 80 -0.01 -8.52 1.98
CA GLN A 80 0.62 -7.18 1.91
C GLN A 80 0.22 -6.29 3.09
N ILE A 81 -0.84 -6.66 3.80
CA ILE A 81 -1.41 -5.87 4.89
C ILE A 81 -0.75 -6.34 6.19
N ASP A 82 0.12 -5.51 6.74
CA ASP A 82 0.86 -5.79 7.98
C ASP A 82 0.19 -5.23 9.25
N GLU A 83 -0.82 -4.38 9.07
CA GLU A 83 -1.57 -3.73 10.15
C GLU A 83 -2.99 -4.31 10.23
N HIS A 84 -3.60 -4.31 11.41
CA HIS A 84 -5.05 -4.48 11.49
C HIS A 84 -5.71 -3.31 10.78
N GLN A 85 -6.65 -3.60 9.89
CA GLN A 85 -7.33 -2.57 9.13
C GLN A 85 -8.83 -2.81 9.13
N PHE A 86 -9.58 -1.75 9.40
CA PHE A 86 -11.01 -1.68 9.19
C PHE A 86 -11.28 -0.65 8.10
N LEU A 87 -11.98 -1.05 7.03
CA LEU A 87 -12.34 -0.18 5.92
C LEU A 87 -13.86 -0.18 5.76
N SER A 88 -14.43 1.01 5.68
CA SER A 88 -15.82 1.23 5.30
C SER A 88 -15.86 2.07 4.04
N MET A 89 -16.72 1.72 3.09
CA MET A 89 -17.01 2.50 1.90
C MET A 89 -18.51 2.68 1.74
N TYR A 90 -18.92 3.89 1.40
CA TYR A 90 -20.27 4.28 1.07
C TYR A 90 -20.31 4.87 -0.34
N ALA A 91 -21.18 4.34 -1.19
CA ALA A 91 -21.42 4.83 -2.54
C ALA A 91 -22.94 4.98 -2.77
N PRO A 92 -23.48 6.21 -2.75
CA PRO A 92 -24.86 6.47 -3.14
C PRO A 92 -24.98 6.29 -4.65
N PHE A 93 -25.87 5.41 -5.06
CA PHE A 93 -26.26 5.19 -6.45
C PHE A 93 -27.60 5.89 -6.72
N PHE A 94 -28.06 5.80 -7.96
CA PHE A 94 -29.32 6.39 -8.40
C PHE A 94 -30.54 5.71 -7.74
N GLU A 95 -31.69 6.39 -7.75
CA GLU A 95 -32.98 5.82 -7.34
C GLU A 95 -32.97 5.13 -5.97
N LYS A 96 -32.47 5.84 -4.94
CA LYS A 96 -32.40 5.35 -3.53
C LYS A 96 -31.59 4.05 -3.37
N THR A 97 -30.76 3.72 -4.34
CA THR A 97 -29.84 2.59 -4.27
C THR A 97 -28.57 3.02 -3.54
N ASN A 98 -28.11 2.20 -2.60
CA ASN A 98 -26.85 2.40 -1.91
C ASN A 98 -25.99 1.15 -2.08
N TYR A 99 -24.70 1.36 -2.35
CA TYR A 99 -23.70 0.31 -2.42
C TYR A 99 -22.66 0.53 -1.33
N ASN A 100 -22.60 -0.41 -0.40
CA ASN A 100 -21.77 -0.33 0.80
C ASN A 100 -20.77 -1.47 0.81
N PHE A 101 -19.57 -1.18 1.30
CA PHE A 101 -18.56 -2.20 1.53
C PHE A 101 -17.96 -2.01 2.92
N LEU A 102 -17.89 -3.09 3.67
CA LEU A 102 -17.24 -3.13 4.97
C LEU A 102 -16.18 -4.21 4.95
N SER A 103 -15.02 -3.97 5.54
CA SER A 103 -14.00 -5.00 5.63
C SER A 103 -13.15 -4.85 6.87
N TYR A 104 -12.74 -5.98 7.41
CA TYR A 104 -11.77 -6.08 8.47
C TYR A 104 -10.68 -7.08 8.11
N VAL A 105 -9.43 -6.67 8.26
CA VAL A 105 -8.25 -7.50 8.04
C VAL A 105 -7.46 -7.62 9.33
N HIS A 106 -7.11 -8.85 9.66
CA HIS A 106 -6.37 -9.21 10.86
C HIS A 106 -5.12 -10.03 10.49
N PRO A 107 -3.94 -9.38 10.44
CA PRO A 107 -2.67 -10.08 10.26
C PRO A 107 -2.36 -10.99 11.45
N LEU A 108 -2.12 -12.28 11.16
CA LEU A 108 -1.69 -13.30 12.13
C LEU A 108 -0.16 -13.50 12.11
N ARG A 109 0.57 -12.51 11.58
CA ARG A 109 2.05 -12.54 11.44
C ARG A 109 2.49 -13.71 10.56
N ARG A 110 3.34 -14.61 11.09
CA ARG A 110 3.88 -15.78 10.36
C ARG A 110 2.80 -16.81 9.99
N MET A 111 1.64 -16.78 10.65
CA MET A 111 0.54 -17.69 10.33
C MET A 111 -0.31 -17.20 9.16
N GLY A 112 0.03 -16.08 8.52
CA GLY A 112 -0.73 -15.50 7.41
C GLY A 112 -1.62 -14.34 7.87
N THR A 113 -2.64 -14.04 7.07
CA THR A 113 -3.57 -12.94 7.30
C THR A 113 -4.99 -13.43 7.08
N LEU A 114 -5.90 -13.01 7.97
CA LEU A 114 -7.35 -13.23 7.83
C LEU A 114 -8.02 -11.95 7.38
N GLY A 115 -9.07 -12.08 6.57
CA GLY A 115 -9.92 -10.97 6.16
C GLY A 115 -11.38 -11.38 6.17
N ILE A 116 -12.26 -10.48 6.59
CA ILE A 116 -13.70 -10.62 6.44
C ILE A 116 -14.26 -9.35 5.82
N SER A 117 -15.04 -9.50 4.76
CA SER A 117 -15.67 -8.38 4.08
C SER A 117 -17.14 -8.61 3.86
N ASN A 118 -17.91 -7.52 3.82
CA ASN A 118 -19.30 -7.51 3.44
C ASN A 118 -19.50 -6.53 2.28
N VAL A 119 -20.07 -7.02 1.20
CA VAL A 119 -20.55 -6.22 0.07
C VAL A 119 -22.06 -6.18 0.15
N LEU A 120 -22.64 -4.99 0.21
CA LEU A 120 -24.08 -4.80 0.35
C LEU A 120 -24.60 -3.81 -0.70
N LEU A 121 -25.44 -4.29 -1.61
CA LEU A 121 -26.31 -3.45 -2.41
C LEU A 121 -27.71 -3.45 -1.77
N HIS A 122 -28.22 -2.27 -1.47
CA HIS A 122 -29.57 -2.07 -0.97
C HIS A 122 -30.27 -1.07 -1.86
N SER A 123 -31.47 -1.41 -2.33
CA SER A 123 -32.36 -0.43 -2.93
C SER A 123 -33.77 -0.62 -2.41
N GLY A 124 -34.49 0.47 -2.18
CA GLY A 124 -35.81 0.38 -1.55
C GLY A 124 -36.70 1.59 -1.74
N GLY A 125 -37.89 1.49 -1.17
CA GLY A 125 -38.96 2.46 -1.36
C GLY A 125 -39.74 2.24 -2.65
N TYR A 126 -39.81 0.98 -3.10
CA TYR A 126 -40.56 0.60 -4.29
C TYR A 126 -42.01 0.22 -3.96
N ASP A 127 -42.92 0.58 -4.85
CA ASP A 127 -44.27 0.06 -4.84
C ASP A 127 -44.35 -1.20 -5.71
N GLU A 128 -45.00 -2.24 -5.17
CA GLU A 128 -45.38 -3.45 -5.90
C GLU A 128 -46.71 -3.16 -6.59
N VAL A 129 -46.74 -3.30 -7.92
CA VAL A 129 -47.94 -3.06 -8.73
C VAL A 129 -48.42 -4.35 -9.37
N ASP A 130 -49.73 -4.49 -9.54
CA ASP A 130 -50.31 -5.56 -10.36
C ASP A 130 -50.19 -5.26 -11.87
N ASP A 131 -50.69 -6.18 -12.70
CA ASP A 131 -50.68 -6.07 -14.16
C ASP A 131 -51.58 -4.94 -14.71
N THR A 132 -52.48 -4.41 -13.88
CA THR A 132 -53.31 -3.24 -14.18
C THR A 132 -52.73 -1.93 -13.64
N GLY A 133 -51.58 -1.99 -12.95
CA GLY A 133 -50.88 -0.83 -12.39
C GLY A 133 -51.36 -0.39 -11.01
N ASN A 134 -52.26 -1.14 -10.34
CA ASN A 134 -52.66 -0.81 -8.98
C ASN A 134 -51.54 -1.16 -8.01
N VAL A 135 -51.28 -0.27 -7.05
CA VAL A 135 -50.32 -0.53 -5.96
C VAL A 135 -50.92 -1.57 -5.02
N ILE A 136 -50.32 -2.75 -4.98
CA ILE A 136 -50.74 -3.87 -4.12
C ILE A 136 -49.91 -3.96 -2.84
N ALA A 137 -48.73 -3.35 -2.80
CA ALA A 137 -47.95 -3.18 -1.58
C ALA A 137 -46.92 -2.06 -1.74
N THR A 138 -46.55 -1.39 -0.65
CA THR A 138 -45.58 -0.28 -0.66
C THR A 138 -44.29 -0.65 0.07
N ASN A 139 -43.27 0.19 -0.08
CA ASN A 139 -42.02 0.12 0.66
C ASN A 139 -41.27 -1.22 0.52
N LYS A 140 -41.28 -1.79 -0.69
CA LYS A 140 -40.49 -2.98 -1.02
C LYS A 140 -39.02 -2.62 -1.17
N LEU A 141 -38.18 -3.64 -1.00
CA LEU A 141 -36.74 -3.53 -1.10
C LEU A 141 -36.13 -4.68 -1.89
N ILE A 142 -34.95 -4.40 -2.42
CA ILE A 142 -34.02 -5.32 -3.04
C ILE A 142 -32.72 -5.28 -2.23
N LEU A 143 -32.26 -6.44 -1.81
CA LEU A 143 -31.05 -6.62 -1.02
C LEU A 143 -30.16 -7.65 -1.72
N LYS A 144 -28.94 -7.28 -2.07
CA LYS A 144 -27.89 -8.23 -2.50
C LYS A 144 -26.73 -8.12 -1.53
N ASN A 145 -26.40 -9.20 -0.85
CA ASN A 145 -25.33 -9.23 0.14
C ASN A 145 -24.33 -10.34 -0.20
N ALA A 146 -23.04 -10.05 -0.07
CA ALA A 146 -21.98 -11.07 -0.08
C ALA A 146 -21.06 -10.88 1.12
N VAL A 147 -20.94 -11.91 1.94
CA VAL A 147 -19.89 -12.02 2.97
C VAL A 147 -18.72 -12.80 2.36
N ILE A 148 -17.52 -12.25 2.45
CA ILE A 148 -16.29 -12.84 1.92
C ILE A 148 -15.35 -13.07 3.10
N ILE A 149 -15.02 -14.32 3.39
CA ILE A 149 -14.08 -14.70 4.44
C ILE A 149 -12.83 -15.23 3.77
N SER A 150 -11.69 -14.61 4.02
CA SER A 150 -10.44 -14.87 3.32
C SER A 150 -9.31 -15.22 4.26
N TYR A 151 -8.42 -16.08 3.79
CA TYR A 151 -7.16 -16.38 4.42
C TYR A 151 -6.06 -16.39 3.36
N ALA A 152 -4.89 -15.86 3.71
CA ALA A 152 -3.73 -15.91 2.84
C ALA A 152 -2.43 -16.09 3.63
N ASN A 153 -1.44 -16.71 3.02
CA ASN A 153 -0.13 -16.88 3.63
C ASN A 153 0.98 -16.79 2.57
N LYS A 154 2.16 -16.34 2.99
CA LYS A 154 3.40 -16.39 2.21
C LYS A 154 3.88 -17.84 2.21
N VAL A 155 3.81 -18.50 1.06
CA VAL A 155 4.30 -19.88 0.88
C VAL A 155 5.79 -19.90 0.56
N TYR A 156 6.29 -18.83 -0.07
CA TYR A 156 7.70 -18.52 -0.23
C TYR A 156 7.93 -17.03 0.02
N GLU A 157 9.19 -16.60 0.13
CA GLU A 157 9.58 -15.22 0.47
C GLU A 157 8.86 -14.16 -0.38
N ARG A 158 8.69 -14.44 -1.68
CA ARG A 158 8.08 -13.54 -2.67
C ARG A 158 6.77 -14.09 -3.27
N LEU A 159 6.23 -15.20 -2.75
CA LEU A 159 5.01 -15.83 -3.27
C LEU A 159 3.99 -16.04 -2.16
N SER A 160 2.80 -15.47 -2.36
CA SER A 160 1.65 -15.62 -1.48
C SER A 160 0.51 -16.33 -2.19
N LEU A 161 -0.19 -17.18 -1.45
CA LEU A 161 -1.42 -17.82 -1.87
C LEU A 161 -2.54 -17.42 -0.90
N GLY A 162 -3.74 -17.26 -1.43
CA GLY A 162 -4.93 -17.00 -0.63
C GLY A 162 -6.17 -17.64 -1.21
N ALA A 163 -7.15 -17.84 -0.35
CA ALA A 163 -8.47 -18.37 -0.70
C ALA A 163 -9.55 -17.61 0.06
N SER A 164 -10.74 -17.52 -0.54
CA SER A 164 -11.91 -16.90 0.07
C SER A 164 -13.13 -17.79 -0.05
N LEU A 165 -13.88 -17.90 1.04
CA LEU A 165 -15.26 -18.38 1.06
C LEU A 165 -16.19 -17.20 0.84
N LYS A 166 -17.08 -17.30 -0.15
CA LYS A 166 -18.08 -16.29 -0.48
C LYS A 166 -19.47 -16.82 -0.15
N LEU A 167 -20.18 -16.15 0.75
CA LEU A 167 -21.54 -16.46 1.15
C LEU A 167 -22.45 -15.35 0.62
N ILE A 168 -23.35 -15.70 -0.29
CA ILE A 168 -24.25 -14.75 -0.96
C ILE A 168 -25.65 -14.94 -0.42
N HIS A 169 -26.29 -13.82 -0.11
CA HIS A 169 -27.70 -13.76 0.19
C HIS A 169 -28.35 -12.69 -0.69
N GLN A 170 -29.40 -13.07 -1.40
CA GLN A 170 -30.19 -12.14 -2.19
C GLN A 170 -31.64 -12.17 -1.75
N ARG A 171 -32.27 -11.01 -1.79
CA ARG A 171 -33.70 -10.83 -1.59
C ARG A 171 -34.22 -9.83 -2.61
N VAL A 172 -35.22 -10.26 -3.38
CA VAL A 172 -35.97 -9.40 -4.29
C VAL A 172 -37.42 -9.48 -3.85
N MET A 173 -37.92 -8.42 -3.20
CA MET A 173 -39.26 -8.38 -2.62
C MET A 173 -39.51 -9.55 -1.63
N LYS A 174 -40.35 -10.52 -2.02
CA LYS A 174 -40.72 -11.71 -1.23
C LYS A 174 -39.83 -12.92 -1.48
N TYR A 175 -39.04 -12.92 -2.55
CA TYR A 175 -38.17 -14.02 -2.92
C TYR A 175 -36.79 -13.83 -2.30
N SER A 176 -36.20 -14.91 -1.81
CA SER A 176 -34.84 -14.91 -1.31
C SER A 176 -34.12 -16.20 -1.67
N GLY A 177 -32.79 -16.10 -1.73
CA GLY A 177 -31.92 -17.21 -2.09
C GLY A 177 -30.55 -17.04 -1.47
N ASN A 178 -29.86 -18.18 -1.29
CA ASN A 178 -28.50 -18.21 -0.80
C ASN A 178 -27.60 -18.89 -1.83
N GLY A 179 -26.33 -18.49 -1.86
CA GLY A 179 -25.31 -19.12 -2.69
C GLY A 179 -23.98 -19.17 -1.95
N MET A 180 -23.12 -20.10 -2.34
CA MET A 180 -21.78 -20.23 -1.78
C MET A 180 -20.77 -20.42 -2.91
N GLY A 181 -19.63 -19.75 -2.81
CA GLY A 181 -18.54 -19.90 -3.77
C GLY A 181 -17.18 -19.82 -3.12
N ILE A 182 -16.16 -20.15 -3.92
CA ILE A 182 -14.76 -20.07 -3.52
C ILE A 182 -14.00 -19.24 -4.54
N ASP A 183 -13.19 -18.32 -4.04
CA ASP A 183 -12.20 -17.56 -4.82
C ASP A 183 -10.79 -18.02 -4.42
N LEU A 184 -9.85 -17.99 -5.36
CA LEU A 184 -8.43 -18.26 -5.15
C LEU A 184 -7.60 -17.08 -5.65
N GLY A 185 -6.45 -16.85 -5.02
CA GLY A 185 -5.61 -15.72 -5.31
C GLY A 185 -4.12 -16.02 -5.13
N ILE A 186 -3.31 -15.43 -6.01
CA ILE A 186 -1.86 -15.50 -5.98
C ILE A 186 -1.34 -14.06 -6.03
N LEU A 187 -0.31 -13.79 -5.23
CA LEU A 187 0.51 -12.60 -5.35
C LEU A 187 1.97 -13.02 -5.44
N TYR A 188 2.65 -12.59 -6.48
CA TYR A 188 4.08 -12.79 -6.68
C TYR A 188 4.79 -11.45 -6.73
N GLN A 189 5.89 -11.31 -5.98
CA GLN A 189 6.64 -10.06 -5.83
C GLN A 189 8.06 -10.24 -6.36
N PRO A 190 8.25 -10.32 -7.69
CA PRO A 190 9.57 -10.57 -8.29
C PRO A 190 10.60 -9.53 -7.89
N LEU A 191 10.18 -8.27 -7.70
CA LEU A 191 11.01 -7.15 -7.23
C LEU A 191 10.24 -6.45 -6.09
N ASP A 192 10.94 -5.69 -5.26
CA ASP A 192 10.32 -5.01 -4.12
C ASP A 192 9.32 -3.93 -4.59
N GLU A 193 9.56 -3.39 -5.78
CA GLU A 193 8.72 -2.43 -6.48
C GLU A 193 7.62 -3.05 -7.35
N LEU A 194 7.73 -4.34 -7.70
CA LEU A 194 6.86 -4.97 -8.70
C LEU A 194 6.06 -6.12 -8.09
N ASN A 195 4.74 -5.98 -8.17
CA ASN A 195 3.79 -7.03 -7.86
C ASN A 195 3.12 -7.57 -9.12
N VAL A 196 2.94 -8.89 -9.16
CA VAL A 196 2.16 -9.62 -10.15
C VAL A 196 1.06 -10.36 -9.41
N GLY A 197 -0.19 -10.11 -9.79
CA GLY A 197 -1.36 -10.70 -9.15
C GLY A 197 -2.12 -11.59 -10.11
N LEU A 198 -2.66 -12.70 -9.60
CA LEU A 198 -3.62 -13.55 -10.29
C LEU A 198 -4.78 -13.84 -9.34
N ALA A 199 -6.02 -13.66 -9.78
CA ALA A 199 -7.20 -14.00 -9.02
C ALA A 199 -8.17 -14.84 -9.87
N LEU A 200 -8.62 -15.95 -9.30
CA LEU A 200 -9.66 -16.82 -9.85
C LEU A 200 -10.88 -16.68 -8.96
N GLN A 201 -11.86 -15.88 -9.37
CA GLN A 201 -13.10 -15.73 -8.62
C GLN A 201 -14.14 -16.75 -9.10
N ASN A 202 -14.96 -17.24 -8.16
CA ASN A 202 -16.02 -18.21 -8.39
C ASN A 202 -15.49 -19.53 -9.01
N VAL A 203 -14.35 -20.02 -8.53
CA VAL A 203 -13.81 -21.35 -8.89
C VAL A 203 -14.83 -22.43 -8.54
N ILE A 204 -15.39 -22.33 -7.32
CA ILE A 204 -16.69 -22.93 -7.04
C ILE A 204 -17.72 -21.83 -7.31
N GLN A 205 -18.57 -22.07 -8.31
CA GLN A 205 -19.58 -21.12 -8.75
C GLN A 205 -20.74 -21.04 -7.75
N PRO A 206 -20.99 -19.88 -7.13
CA PRO A 206 -22.25 -19.67 -6.44
C PRO A 206 -23.45 -19.85 -7.36
N LYS A 207 -24.51 -20.45 -6.81
CA LYS A 207 -25.82 -20.55 -7.44
C LYS A 207 -26.86 -19.99 -6.49
N VAL A 208 -27.64 -19.02 -6.93
CA VAL A 208 -28.70 -18.40 -6.12
C VAL A 208 -30.03 -18.61 -6.84
N THR A 209 -30.93 -19.38 -6.25
CA THR A 209 -32.27 -19.59 -6.80
C THR A 209 -33.27 -18.76 -5.99
N LEU A 210 -33.85 -17.74 -6.61
CA LEU A 210 -34.90 -16.93 -5.98
C LEU A 210 -36.29 -17.58 -6.11
N ARG A 211 -36.55 -18.27 -7.22
CA ARG A 211 -37.87 -18.87 -7.49
C ARG A 211 -37.78 -20.23 -8.19
N TYR A 212 -37.32 -20.26 -9.44
CA TYR A 212 -37.26 -21.50 -10.24
C TYR A 212 -35.84 -21.74 -10.76
N ASP A 213 -35.33 -20.83 -11.59
CA ASP A 213 -34.01 -20.97 -12.19
C ASP A 213 -32.90 -20.40 -11.30
N PRO A 214 -31.74 -21.07 -11.22
CA PRO A 214 -30.59 -20.57 -10.49
C PRO A 214 -29.83 -19.51 -11.30
N ASP A 215 -29.55 -18.38 -10.65
CA ASP A 215 -28.56 -17.41 -11.10
C ASP A 215 -27.16 -17.95 -10.76
N VAL A 216 -26.37 -18.27 -11.79
CA VAL A 216 -25.02 -18.83 -11.63
C VAL A 216 -23.98 -17.73 -11.75
N TYR A 217 -23.12 -17.63 -10.74
CA TYR A 217 -22.04 -16.66 -10.72
C TYR A 217 -20.84 -17.29 -11.41
N GLU A 218 -20.67 -16.93 -12.67
CA GLU A 218 -19.66 -17.52 -13.55
C GLU A 218 -18.23 -17.25 -13.05
N MET A 219 -17.32 -18.14 -13.45
CA MET A 219 -15.92 -18.04 -13.10
C MET A 219 -15.30 -16.81 -13.75
N ASN A 220 -14.49 -16.07 -12.99
CA ASN A 220 -13.79 -14.89 -13.45
C ASN A 220 -12.28 -15.00 -13.24
N LEU A 221 -11.51 -14.81 -14.32
CA LEU A 221 -10.06 -14.76 -14.28
C LEU A 221 -9.59 -13.31 -14.30
N LYS A 222 -8.77 -12.92 -13.33
CA LYS A 222 -8.11 -11.62 -13.32
C LYS A 222 -6.60 -11.78 -13.20
N ALA A 223 -5.85 -10.98 -13.94
CA ALA A 223 -4.42 -10.85 -13.79
C ALA A 223 -4.05 -9.37 -13.71
N GLY A 224 -3.05 -9.03 -12.92
CA GLY A 224 -2.67 -7.65 -12.65
C GLY A 224 -1.18 -7.45 -12.48
N LEU A 225 -0.74 -6.23 -12.75
CA LEU A 225 0.61 -5.73 -12.46
C LEU A 225 0.48 -4.46 -11.64
N ALA A 226 1.30 -4.33 -10.59
CA ALA A 226 1.43 -3.08 -9.86
C ALA A 226 2.91 -2.75 -9.66
N LEU A 227 3.30 -1.55 -10.09
CA LEU A 227 4.66 -1.04 -10.02
C LEU A 227 4.70 0.19 -9.12
N LYS A 228 5.48 0.12 -8.05
CA LYS A 228 5.71 1.21 -7.09
C LYS A 228 7.08 1.83 -7.37
N ALA A 229 7.08 3.04 -7.92
CA ALA A 229 8.29 3.78 -8.26
C ALA A 229 8.53 4.97 -7.30
N PHE A 230 9.76 5.47 -7.31
CA PHE A 230 10.16 6.69 -6.59
C PHE A 230 9.84 6.64 -5.09
N SER A 231 10.29 5.58 -4.42
CA SER A 231 10.03 5.37 -2.98
C SER A 231 8.53 5.41 -2.64
N ASN A 232 7.71 4.72 -3.43
CA ASN A 232 6.24 4.67 -3.30
C ASN A 232 5.49 5.98 -3.59
N ARG A 233 6.13 6.99 -4.20
CA ARG A 233 5.45 8.23 -4.60
C ARG A 233 4.65 8.10 -5.89
N LEU A 234 4.98 7.13 -6.73
CA LEU A 234 4.22 6.82 -7.93
C LEU A 234 3.87 5.34 -7.91
N THR A 235 2.60 5.03 -8.03
CA THR A 235 2.12 3.67 -8.26
C THR A 235 1.41 3.61 -9.61
N LEU A 236 1.80 2.66 -10.44
CA LEU A 236 1.15 2.35 -11.70
C LEU A 236 0.56 0.95 -11.60
N THR A 237 -0.67 0.78 -12.06
CA THR A 237 -1.37 -0.49 -12.00
C THR A 237 -2.15 -0.75 -13.27
N ALA A 238 -2.19 -2.01 -13.70
CA ALA A 238 -2.91 -2.46 -14.86
C ALA A 238 -3.42 -3.88 -14.64
N ASP A 239 -4.70 -4.09 -14.90
CA ASP A 239 -5.37 -5.38 -14.76
C ASP A 239 -6.07 -5.77 -16.07
N ILE A 240 -6.08 -7.06 -16.35
CA ILE A 240 -6.98 -7.69 -17.33
C ILE A 240 -7.98 -8.57 -16.60
N ASN A 241 -9.23 -8.52 -17.03
CA ASN A 241 -10.33 -9.26 -16.43
C ASN A 241 -11.10 -10.01 -17.52
N LYS A 242 -11.28 -11.32 -17.35
CA LYS A 242 -11.97 -12.22 -18.28
C LYS A 242 -12.97 -13.06 -17.51
N LEU A 243 -14.23 -12.64 -17.55
CA LEU A 243 -15.35 -13.50 -17.17
C LEU A 243 -15.55 -14.54 -18.28
N VAL A 244 -15.76 -15.81 -17.93
CA VAL A 244 -15.72 -16.92 -18.92
C VAL A 244 -16.60 -16.66 -20.16
N ARG A 245 -17.80 -16.09 -19.98
CA ARG A 245 -18.76 -15.83 -21.07
C ARG A 245 -18.68 -14.44 -21.70
N GLU A 246 -17.87 -13.53 -21.16
CA GLU A 246 -17.77 -12.15 -21.65
C GLU A 246 -16.45 -11.87 -22.32
N LYS A 247 -16.35 -10.75 -23.04
CA LYS A 247 -15.06 -10.29 -23.58
C LYS A 247 -14.13 -9.87 -22.44
N ALA A 248 -12.82 -10.04 -22.63
CA ALA A 248 -11.87 -9.49 -21.68
C ALA A 248 -11.91 -7.96 -21.73
N TYR A 249 -11.69 -7.32 -20.58
CA TYR A 249 -11.49 -5.88 -20.50
C TYR A 249 -10.25 -5.55 -19.68
N PHE A 250 -9.77 -4.33 -19.87
CA PHE A 250 -8.60 -3.79 -19.17
C PHE A 250 -9.01 -2.66 -18.23
N CYS A 251 -8.39 -2.64 -17.07
CA CYS A 251 -8.44 -1.53 -16.13
C CYS A 251 -7.02 -1.01 -15.93
N THR A 252 -6.87 0.29 -15.75
CA THR A 252 -5.57 0.90 -15.49
C THR A 252 -5.69 2.03 -14.48
N GLY A 253 -4.63 2.27 -13.72
CA GLY A 253 -4.64 3.23 -12.64
C GLY A 253 -3.26 3.81 -12.34
N VAL A 254 -3.28 5.04 -11.84
CA VAL A 254 -2.12 5.79 -11.39
C VAL A 254 -2.45 6.40 -10.02
N GLU A 255 -1.55 6.23 -9.06
CA GLU A 255 -1.56 6.96 -7.79
C GLU A 255 -0.25 7.74 -7.66
N PHE A 256 -0.36 9.04 -7.38
CA PHE A 256 0.76 9.94 -7.24
C PHE A 256 0.70 10.69 -5.90
N SER A 257 1.79 10.64 -5.14
CA SER A 257 1.97 11.36 -3.88
C SER A 257 2.96 12.51 -4.08
N PRO A 258 2.49 13.76 -4.17
CA PRO A 258 3.36 14.87 -4.54
C PRO A 258 4.41 15.19 -3.48
N TRP A 259 4.15 14.86 -2.21
CA TRP A 259 5.01 15.20 -1.07
C TRP A 259 5.40 13.96 -0.29
N ASP A 260 6.67 13.89 0.11
CA ASP A 260 7.25 12.78 0.88
C ASP A 260 6.94 12.90 2.39
N LYS A 261 6.83 14.14 2.89
CA LYS A 261 6.38 14.48 4.23
C LYS A 261 5.53 15.75 4.15
N PRO A 262 4.19 15.65 4.25
CA PRO A 262 3.36 16.85 4.37
C PRO A 262 3.82 17.66 5.57
N THR A 263 3.79 18.99 5.48
CA THR A 263 4.35 19.95 6.46
C THR A 263 3.77 19.84 7.88
N SER A 264 2.78 18.97 8.11
CA SER A 264 2.10 18.76 9.39
C SER A 264 2.40 17.37 9.97
N PRO A 265 2.72 17.25 11.28
CA PRO A 265 3.06 15.97 11.92
C PRO A 265 1.92 14.94 11.95
N SER A 266 0.68 15.35 11.63
CA SER A 266 -0.48 14.43 11.60
C SER A 266 -0.82 13.93 10.20
N LEU A 267 -0.53 14.71 9.16
CA LEU A 267 -0.81 14.34 7.77
C LEU A 267 0.40 13.61 7.20
N LYS A 268 0.26 12.30 6.98
CA LYS A 268 1.35 11.44 6.50
C LYS A 268 1.47 11.45 4.98
N ARG A 269 0.36 11.53 4.25
CA ARG A 269 0.36 11.41 2.78
C ARG A 269 -0.87 12.08 2.16
N VAL A 270 -0.70 12.63 0.98
CA VAL A 270 -1.76 13.11 0.09
C VAL A 270 -1.57 12.44 -1.25
N ASP A 271 -2.60 11.77 -1.74
CA ASP A 271 -2.56 10.93 -2.93
C ASP A 271 -3.57 11.41 -3.97
N LEU A 272 -3.07 11.71 -5.18
CA LEU A 272 -3.90 11.99 -6.35
C LEU A 272 -4.01 10.72 -7.18
N ARG A 273 -5.22 10.38 -7.62
CA ARG A 273 -5.48 9.12 -8.32
C ARG A 273 -6.25 9.35 -9.60
N LEU A 274 -5.85 8.66 -10.65
CA LEU A 274 -6.52 8.62 -11.95
C LEU A 274 -6.62 7.18 -12.43
N GLY A 275 -7.63 6.87 -13.24
CA GLY A 275 -7.74 5.54 -13.83
C GLY A 275 -8.74 5.45 -14.96
N CYS A 276 -8.75 4.29 -15.61
CA CYS A 276 -9.73 3.89 -16.62
C CYS A 276 -10.37 2.58 -16.16
N ASN A 277 -11.70 2.54 -16.08
CA ASN A 277 -12.44 1.41 -15.54
C ASN A 277 -12.92 0.41 -16.63
N HIS A 278 -13.65 -0.61 -16.20
CA HIS A 278 -14.20 -1.66 -17.07
C HIS A 278 -15.15 -1.13 -18.17
N LEU A 279 -15.81 0.01 -17.93
CA LEU A 279 -16.66 0.69 -18.92
C LEU A 279 -15.87 1.63 -19.85
N GLN A 280 -14.54 1.62 -19.74
CA GLN A 280 -13.65 2.57 -20.42
C GLN A 280 -13.97 4.03 -20.08
N THR A 281 -14.50 4.28 -18.88
CA THR A 281 -14.72 5.64 -18.36
C THR A 281 -13.60 6.04 -17.41
N PHE A 282 -13.30 7.34 -17.46
CA PHE A 282 -12.28 7.93 -16.59
C PHE A 282 -12.76 7.99 -15.14
N THR A 283 -11.86 7.65 -14.24
CA THR A 283 -12.05 7.78 -12.79
C THR A 283 -10.96 8.66 -12.21
N CYS A 284 -11.29 9.39 -11.16
CA CYS A 284 -10.31 10.14 -10.39
C CYS A 284 -10.61 10.11 -8.91
N GLY A 285 -9.65 10.48 -8.08
CA GLY A 285 -9.84 10.53 -6.65
C GLY A 285 -8.70 11.18 -5.88
N LEU A 286 -8.98 11.37 -4.59
CA LEU A 286 -8.07 11.95 -3.61
C LEU A 286 -7.99 11.01 -2.41
N GLY A 287 -6.79 10.80 -1.89
CA GLY A 287 -6.54 10.08 -0.64
C GLY A 287 -5.80 10.96 0.36
N LEU A 288 -6.24 10.95 1.61
CA LEU A 288 -5.60 11.65 2.71
C LEU A 288 -5.28 10.65 3.81
N LYS A 289 -3.98 10.44 4.09
CA LYS A 289 -3.54 9.57 5.19
C LYS A 289 -3.17 10.41 6.39
N ILE A 290 -3.95 10.31 7.46
CA ILE A 290 -3.81 11.10 8.70
C ILE A 290 -3.58 10.14 9.86
N LYS A 291 -2.33 10.04 10.34
CA LYS A 291 -1.90 9.08 11.37
C LYS A 291 -2.33 7.63 11.10
N PHE A 292 -3.40 7.18 11.75
CA PHE A 292 -3.99 5.85 11.70
C PHE A 292 -5.30 5.81 10.90
N PHE A 293 -5.73 6.94 10.36
CA PHE A 293 -6.87 7.04 9.44
C PHE A 293 -6.39 7.26 8.00
N SER A 294 -7.14 6.74 7.04
CA SER A 294 -7.09 7.16 5.64
C SER A 294 -8.50 7.50 5.17
N ILE A 295 -8.65 8.65 4.52
CA ILE A 295 -9.91 9.11 3.93
C ILE A 295 -9.70 9.11 2.42
N ASP A 296 -10.52 8.35 1.71
CA ASP A 296 -10.42 8.21 0.27
C ASP A 296 -11.73 8.62 -0.39
N TYR A 297 -11.61 9.42 -1.44
CA TYR A 297 -12.71 9.84 -2.28
C TYR A 297 -12.46 9.41 -3.72
N ALA A 298 -13.51 8.90 -4.38
CA ALA A 298 -13.48 8.56 -5.79
C ALA A 298 -14.68 9.13 -6.53
N PHE A 299 -14.41 9.56 -7.75
CA PHE A 299 -15.35 10.08 -8.71
C PHE A 299 -15.29 9.26 -10.00
N SER A 300 -16.45 8.98 -10.57
CA SER A 300 -16.57 8.37 -11.90
C SER A 300 -17.80 8.90 -12.62
N SER A 301 -17.69 9.13 -13.92
CA SER A 301 -18.84 9.47 -14.76
C SER A 301 -19.59 8.21 -15.20
N HIS A 302 -20.92 8.32 -15.25
CA HIS A 302 -21.84 7.29 -15.74
C HIS A 302 -22.94 7.96 -16.56
N ASP A 303 -23.60 7.22 -17.45
CA ASP A 303 -24.61 7.77 -18.37
C ASP A 303 -25.82 8.39 -17.65
N LEU A 304 -26.17 7.84 -16.49
CA LEU A 304 -27.24 8.35 -15.60
C LEU A 304 -26.81 9.56 -14.75
N GLY A 305 -25.52 9.90 -14.74
CA GLY A 305 -24.99 11.00 -13.95
C GLY A 305 -23.69 10.65 -13.22
N ASN A 306 -23.25 11.56 -12.37
CA ASN A 306 -21.99 11.41 -11.65
C ASN A 306 -22.14 10.49 -10.44
N LEU A 307 -21.13 9.63 -10.21
CA LEU A 307 -21.06 8.73 -9.07
C LEU A 307 -19.92 9.14 -8.14
N HIS A 308 -20.26 9.33 -6.87
CA HIS A 308 -19.35 9.70 -5.80
C HIS A 308 -19.20 8.52 -4.83
N LYS A 309 -17.97 8.24 -4.37
CA LYS A 309 -17.71 7.12 -3.46
C LYS A 309 -16.74 7.60 -2.38
N PHE A 310 -17.03 7.25 -1.14
CA PHE A 310 -16.28 7.69 0.02
C PHE A 310 -15.83 6.45 0.80
N ALA A 311 -14.58 6.43 1.23
CA ALA A 311 -14.07 5.39 2.11
C ALA A 311 -13.29 5.96 3.27
N LEU A 312 -13.39 5.28 4.41
CA LEU A 312 -12.64 5.53 5.62
C LEU A 312 -11.94 4.23 6.01
N THR A 313 -10.63 4.29 6.17
CA THR A 313 -9.81 3.17 6.63
C THR A 313 -9.17 3.54 7.97
N PHE A 314 -9.39 2.73 9.00
CA PHE A 314 -8.72 2.80 10.29
C PHE A 314 -7.69 1.68 10.39
N SER A 315 -6.43 2.02 10.62
CA SER A 315 -5.30 1.08 10.64
C SER A 315 -4.56 1.14 11.97
N TRP A 316 -4.30 0.00 12.59
CA TRP A 316 -3.61 -0.09 13.88
C TRP A 316 -2.80 -1.38 13.96
N GLY A 317 -2.01 -1.53 15.04
CA GLY A 317 -1.33 -2.81 15.27
C GLY A 317 0.00 -2.97 14.57
N ASN A 318 0.65 -1.89 14.13
CA ASN A 318 2.05 -1.88 13.71
C ASN A 318 3.00 -2.04 14.94
N ILE A 319 2.62 -2.92 15.87
CA ILE A 319 3.09 -2.96 17.28
C ILE A 319 4.48 -3.56 17.46
N TYR A 320 5.15 -3.99 16.40
CA TYR A 320 6.52 -4.54 16.46
C TYR A 320 7.46 -4.03 15.37
N LYS A 321 7.04 -3.11 14.50
CA LYS A 321 7.98 -2.52 13.54
C LYS A 321 8.66 -1.35 14.24
N ALA A 322 9.94 -1.50 14.53
CA ALA A 322 10.78 -0.40 14.97
C ALA A 322 11.69 0.01 13.82
N SER A 323 11.86 1.30 13.55
CA SER A 323 12.78 1.77 12.52
C SER A 323 13.80 2.74 13.09
N ALA A 324 15.04 2.68 12.61
CA ALA A 324 16.07 3.66 12.92
C ALA A 324 16.45 4.41 11.64
N ASN A 325 15.87 5.58 11.41
CA ASN A 325 16.11 6.33 10.19
C ASN A 325 17.32 7.25 10.36
N PRO A 326 18.41 7.09 9.57
CA PRO A 326 19.54 7.98 9.63
C PRO A 326 19.16 9.37 9.09
N ILE A 327 19.51 10.41 9.84
CA ILE A 327 19.37 11.82 9.52
C ILE A 327 20.78 12.37 9.32
N LEU A 328 21.12 12.67 8.07
CA LEU A 328 22.34 13.37 7.72
C LEU A 328 22.15 14.86 8.01
N LYS A 329 22.79 15.38 9.05
CA LYS A 329 22.90 16.81 9.29
C LYS A 329 24.03 17.39 8.45
N THR A 330 23.79 17.79 7.21
CA THR A 330 24.71 18.73 6.54
C THR A 330 23.99 19.60 5.52
N GLU A 331 23.83 20.88 5.85
CA GLU A 331 23.94 22.04 4.95
C GLU A 331 23.76 23.33 5.81
N ASN A 332 24.81 24.15 5.91
CA ASN A 332 24.86 25.51 6.50
C ASN A 332 25.12 25.69 8.02
N THR A 333 26.18 25.10 8.56
CA THR A 333 26.81 25.62 9.79
C THR A 333 28.26 26.00 9.48
N TYR A 334 28.59 27.29 9.55
CA TYR A 334 29.97 27.79 9.52
C TYR A 334 30.46 27.99 10.96
N GLY A 335 31.71 27.60 11.25
CA GLY A 335 32.35 27.76 12.57
C GLY A 335 32.68 26.43 13.25
N LEU A 336 33.18 26.48 14.49
CA LEU A 336 33.57 25.30 15.29
C LEU A 336 32.46 24.24 15.47
N ASP A 337 31.20 24.60 15.24
CA ASP A 337 30.03 23.69 15.29
C ASP A 337 29.90 22.79 14.04
N ALA A 338 30.72 22.99 13.00
CA ALA A 338 30.80 22.11 11.82
C ALA A 338 31.67 20.86 12.05
N LEU A 339 32.31 20.74 13.23
CA LEU A 339 33.24 19.66 13.59
C LEU A 339 32.58 18.45 14.23
N THR A 340 31.29 18.51 14.56
CA THR A 340 30.56 17.34 15.03
C THR A 340 30.04 16.59 13.81
N ASN A 341 30.86 15.68 13.28
CA ASN A 341 30.43 14.67 12.31
C ASN A 341 29.46 13.70 13.00
N GLU A 342 28.29 14.18 13.39
CA GLU A 342 27.27 13.41 14.11
C GLU A 342 26.15 13.00 13.15
N LEU A 343 25.89 11.70 13.10
CA LEU A 343 24.76 11.11 12.41
C LEU A 343 23.68 10.78 13.44
N GLU A 344 22.47 11.27 13.22
CA GLU A 344 21.34 11.04 14.14
C GLU A 344 20.42 9.96 13.59
N PHE A 345 20.12 8.92 14.35
CA PHE A 345 19.06 7.97 14.02
C PHE A 345 17.78 8.37 14.75
N SER A 346 16.74 8.72 14.00
CA SER A 346 15.41 8.85 14.59
C SER A 346 14.77 7.48 14.72
N THR A 347 14.43 7.11 15.96
CA THR A 347 13.78 5.84 16.23
C THR A 347 12.26 5.99 16.28
N ASP A 348 11.53 5.22 15.47
CA ASP A 348 10.08 5.03 15.64
C ASP A 348 9.86 3.66 16.27
N ILE A 349 9.33 3.62 17.50
CA ILE A 349 9.20 2.40 18.30
C ILE A 349 7.77 2.32 18.82
N PRO A 350 7.06 1.20 18.62
CA PRO A 350 5.70 1.02 19.08
C PRO A 350 5.59 1.10 20.61
N SER A 351 4.39 1.42 21.12
CA SER A 351 4.13 1.58 22.56
C SER A 351 4.26 0.29 23.41
N ILE A 352 4.66 -0.83 22.81
CA ILE A 352 4.96 -2.08 23.54
C ILE A 352 6.29 -1.93 24.28
N THR A 353 6.37 -2.50 25.48
CA THR A 353 7.60 -2.50 26.27
C THR A 353 8.71 -3.29 25.57
N VAL A 354 9.81 -2.60 25.28
CA VAL A 354 11.07 -3.18 24.79
C VAL A 354 11.75 -3.94 25.92
N LYS A 355 12.29 -5.13 25.62
CA LYS A 355 13.13 -5.95 26.51
C LYS A 355 14.60 -5.65 26.30
N LYS A 356 15.02 -5.51 25.04
CA LYS A 356 16.35 -5.02 24.65
C LYS A 356 16.35 -4.55 23.21
N TRP A 357 17.32 -3.74 22.83
CA TRP A 357 17.55 -3.32 21.45
C TRP A 357 19.05 -3.22 21.16
N THR A 358 19.40 -3.35 19.89
CA THR A 358 20.74 -3.12 19.36
C THR A 358 20.65 -2.36 18.04
N LEU A 359 21.56 -1.42 17.81
CA LEU A 359 21.79 -0.77 16.52
C LEU A 359 23.25 -1.02 16.17
N GLU A 360 23.49 -1.89 15.21
CA GLU A 360 24.82 -2.19 14.69
C GLU A 360 25.05 -1.40 13.40
N ILE A 361 26.22 -0.77 13.28
CA ILE A 361 26.66 -0.08 12.08
C ILE A 361 27.84 -0.87 11.51
N LYS A 362 27.70 -1.33 10.28
CA LYS A 362 28.62 -2.23 9.58
C LYS A 362 29.18 -1.56 8.35
N ASP A 363 30.45 -1.79 8.05
CA ASP A 363 31.05 -1.36 6.79
C ASP A 363 30.59 -2.23 5.59
N ALA A 364 31.13 -1.94 4.41
CA ALA A 364 30.81 -2.66 3.18
C ALA A 364 31.25 -4.13 3.21
N GLU A 365 32.25 -4.46 4.02
CA GLU A 365 32.74 -5.81 4.26
C GLU A 365 31.89 -6.57 5.30
N GLY A 366 30.96 -5.89 5.98
CA GLY A 366 30.08 -6.44 7.00
C GLY A 366 30.66 -6.44 8.41
N GLU A 367 31.82 -5.83 8.60
CA GLU A 367 32.46 -5.69 9.91
C GLU A 367 31.77 -4.60 10.73
N VAL A 368 31.49 -4.91 12.00
CA VAL A 368 30.81 -3.99 12.91
C VAL A 368 31.78 -2.89 13.33
N GLN A 369 31.44 -1.65 12.98
CA GLN A 369 32.19 -0.47 13.35
C GLN A 369 31.69 0.13 14.66
N LYS A 370 30.37 0.12 14.88
CA LYS A 370 29.76 0.68 16.10
C LYS A 370 28.50 -0.06 16.49
N THR A 371 28.28 -0.25 17.79
CA THR A 371 27.11 -0.88 18.37
C THR A 371 26.51 0.02 19.44
N PHE A 372 25.23 0.36 19.29
CA PHE A 372 24.43 0.93 20.36
C PHE A 372 23.49 -0.14 20.89
N SER A 373 23.24 -0.16 22.18
CA SER A 373 22.29 -1.11 22.77
C SER A 373 21.67 -0.60 24.05
N GLY A 374 20.57 -1.21 24.47
CA GLY A 374 19.93 -0.94 25.76
C GLY A 374 18.84 -1.95 26.09
N GLU A 375 18.46 -2.00 27.37
CA GLU A 375 17.41 -2.91 27.89
C GLU A 375 16.04 -2.22 28.05
N THR A 376 15.99 -0.92 27.81
CA THR A 376 14.76 -0.09 27.86
C THR A 376 14.37 0.38 26.47
N ARG A 377 13.35 1.23 26.36
CA ARG A 377 12.98 1.82 25.06
C ARG A 377 14.17 2.62 24.51
N PRO A 378 14.61 2.41 23.25
CA PRO A 378 15.62 3.25 22.64
C PRO A 378 15.24 4.73 22.72
N PRO A 379 16.22 5.64 22.87
CA PRO A 379 15.95 7.08 22.85
C PRO A 379 15.43 7.48 21.47
N GLU A 380 14.59 8.53 21.40
CA GLU A 380 14.03 9.03 20.13
C GLU A 380 15.11 9.38 19.09
N ILE A 381 16.30 9.75 19.58
CA ILE A 381 17.48 10.07 18.77
C ILE A 381 18.66 9.29 19.34
N ILE A 382 19.32 8.48 18.49
CA ILE A 382 20.62 7.88 18.77
C ILE A 382 21.67 8.65 17.97
N ARG A 383 22.70 9.16 18.63
CA ARG A 383 23.79 9.91 17.98
C ARG A 383 24.99 9.01 17.77
N TRP A 384 25.50 9.00 16.54
CA TRP A 384 26.76 8.38 16.20
C TRP A 384 27.77 9.44 15.79
N ASP A 385 28.90 9.46 16.46
CA ASP A 385 30.05 10.36 16.28
C ASP A 385 30.94 9.98 15.07
N VAL A 386 30.50 9.02 14.25
CA VAL A 386 31.23 8.54 13.07
C VAL A 386 32.62 7.97 13.45
N CYS A 387 32.72 7.44 14.67
CA CYS A 387 33.87 6.69 15.16
C CYS A 387 33.55 5.21 15.35
N ASP A 388 34.58 4.37 15.27
CA ASP A 388 34.51 2.96 15.61
C ASP A 388 34.32 2.75 17.14
N GLU A 389 34.24 1.50 17.59
CA GLU A 389 34.15 1.14 19.02
C GLU A 389 35.31 1.66 19.86
N VAL A 390 36.48 1.86 19.26
CA VAL A 390 37.71 2.30 19.94
C VAL A 390 37.88 3.82 19.87
N GLY A 391 36.93 4.54 19.26
CA GLY A 391 36.95 6.00 19.12
C GLY A 391 37.80 6.49 17.95
N ARG A 392 38.16 5.62 16.99
CA ARG A 392 38.87 6.02 15.77
C ARG A 392 37.86 6.42 14.69
N PRO A 393 38.09 7.50 13.94
CA PRO A 393 37.22 7.87 12.83
C PRO A 393 37.08 6.72 11.82
N VAL A 394 35.84 6.39 11.43
CA VAL A 394 35.60 5.34 10.42
C VAL A 394 35.95 5.85 9.02
N LYS A 395 36.26 4.94 8.10
CA LYS A 395 36.63 5.30 6.73
C LYS A 395 35.45 5.91 5.97
N ARG A 396 35.70 6.72 4.95
CA ARG A 396 34.64 7.15 4.03
C ARG A 396 34.18 5.96 3.20
N GLY A 397 32.87 5.77 3.11
CA GLY A 397 32.30 4.64 2.39
C GLY A 397 30.80 4.52 2.59
N ASP A 398 30.27 3.44 2.01
CA ASP A 398 28.90 3.02 2.23
C ASP A 398 28.89 2.08 3.45
N TYR A 399 27.93 2.31 4.34
CA TYR A 399 27.72 1.56 5.57
C TYR A 399 26.30 1.00 5.57
N ILE A 400 26.09 -0.05 6.34
CA ILE A 400 24.78 -0.66 6.57
C ILE A 400 24.50 -0.58 8.06
N TYR A 401 23.31 -0.15 8.44
CA TYR A 401 22.85 -0.31 9.82
C TYR A 401 21.89 -1.47 9.95
N GLU A 402 21.90 -2.10 11.12
CA GLU A 402 21.01 -3.18 11.54
C GLU A 402 20.45 -2.85 12.92
N PHE A 403 19.20 -2.40 12.96
CA PHE A 403 18.48 -2.05 14.17
C PHE A 403 17.57 -3.19 14.62
N THR A 404 17.99 -3.91 15.65
CA THR A 404 17.24 -5.01 16.25
C THR A 404 16.51 -4.55 17.51
N VAL A 405 15.22 -4.88 17.64
CA VAL A 405 14.43 -4.67 18.85
C VAL A 405 13.82 -5.99 19.30
N VAL A 406 14.08 -6.37 20.54
CA VAL A 406 13.44 -7.49 21.23
C VAL A 406 12.44 -6.94 22.23
N TYR A 407 11.20 -7.38 22.15
CA TYR A 407 10.09 -6.93 23.00
C TYR A 407 9.94 -7.84 24.23
N LYS A 408 9.24 -7.37 25.27
CA LYS A 408 9.02 -8.14 26.52
C LYS A 408 8.31 -9.48 26.36
N ASN A 409 7.68 -9.72 25.22
CA ASN A 409 7.09 -11.00 24.86
C ASN A 409 8.05 -11.90 24.03
N ASP A 410 9.35 -11.64 24.12
CA ASP A 410 10.43 -12.35 23.43
C ASP A 410 10.39 -12.32 21.90
N ARG A 411 9.55 -11.48 21.30
CA ARG A 411 9.55 -11.25 19.85
C ARG A 411 10.68 -10.31 19.45
N GLN A 412 11.28 -10.56 18.30
CA GLN A 412 12.34 -9.76 17.73
C GLN A 412 11.90 -9.16 16.39
N TRP A 413 12.26 -7.89 16.16
CA TRP A 413 12.17 -7.18 14.89
C TRP A 413 13.55 -6.65 14.51
N VAL A 414 13.85 -6.61 13.21
CA VAL A 414 15.11 -6.11 12.67
C VAL A 414 14.79 -5.16 11.51
N ASP A 415 15.26 -3.92 11.61
CA ASP A 415 15.24 -2.91 10.55
C ASP A 415 16.65 -2.73 9.99
N LYS A 416 16.79 -2.61 8.67
CA LYS A 416 18.09 -2.48 8.00
C LYS A 416 18.04 -1.36 6.99
N GLY A 417 19.14 -0.64 6.82
CA GLY A 417 19.25 0.38 5.79
C GLY A 417 20.69 0.80 5.52
N GLU A 418 20.86 1.63 4.51
CA GLU A 418 22.16 2.13 4.06
C GLU A 418 22.47 3.51 4.64
N ILE A 419 23.75 3.78 4.89
CA ILE A 419 24.30 5.07 5.28
C ILE A 419 25.41 5.41 4.29
N LYS A 420 25.30 6.57 3.64
CA LYS A 420 26.31 7.05 2.68
C LYS A 420 27.05 8.22 3.28
N LEU A 421 28.30 8.02 3.69
CA LEU A 421 29.13 9.07 4.33
C LEU A 421 29.92 9.91 3.30
N GLN A 422 29.37 10.14 2.11
CA GLN A 422 30.05 10.85 1.01
C GLN A 422 29.77 12.37 1.01
N SER A 423 30.22 13.14 2.02
CA SER A 423 30.30 14.63 1.93
C SER A 423 30.82 15.32 3.21
N PHE A 424 31.93 14.87 3.80
CA PHE A 424 32.64 15.69 4.80
C PHE A 424 33.79 16.46 4.11
N PRO A 425 33.90 17.80 4.24
CA PRO A 425 35.11 18.51 3.82
C PRO A 425 36.28 18.04 4.70
N GLN A 426 37.41 17.69 4.09
CA GLN A 426 38.67 17.51 4.81
C GLN A 426 39.57 18.67 4.39
N GLU A 427 40.09 19.43 5.35
CA GLU A 427 41.31 20.18 5.08
C GLU A 427 42.46 19.18 5.01
N GLU A 428 43.06 19.06 3.84
CA GLU A 428 44.36 18.44 3.66
C GLU A 428 45.45 19.40 4.15
N THR A 429 45.75 19.41 5.44
CA THR A 429 47.11 19.76 5.91
C THR A 429 47.36 19.22 7.32
N PRO A 430 48.51 18.57 7.58
CA PRO A 430 48.95 18.35 8.94
C PRO A 430 49.35 19.70 9.54
N VAL A 431 48.87 20.00 10.75
CA VAL A 431 49.41 21.11 11.54
C VAL A 431 50.85 20.73 11.89
N GLU A 432 51.80 21.15 11.07
CA GLU A 432 53.20 21.23 11.48
C GLU A 432 53.27 22.17 12.68
N MET A 433 53.73 21.64 13.81
CA MET A 433 54.27 22.46 14.88
C MET A 433 55.44 23.27 14.31
N ARG A 434 55.20 24.54 13.96
CA ARG A 434 56.29 25.51 13.92
C ARG A 434 56.59 25.93 15.35
N VAL A 435 57.50 25.19 15.96
CA VAL A 435 58.37 25.70 17.03
C VAL A 435 59.23 26.78 16.37
N SER A 436 58.91 28.05 16.61
CA SER A 436 59.89 29.13 16.50
C SER A 436 60.21 29.58 17.92
N GLY A 437 61.15 28.87 18.54
CA GLY A 437 61.97 29.46 19.59
C GLY A 437 62.96 30.40 18.93
N GLU A 438 62.84 31.68 19.22
CA GLU A 438 64.02 32.54 19.36
C GLU A 438 64.05 33.01 20.81
N GLU A 439 65.16 32.69 21.46
CA GLU A 439 65.49 33.05 22.84
C GLU A 439 65.69 34.55 23.01
N LEU A 440 65.43 34.98 24.25
CA LEU A 440 65.78 36.25 24.87
C LEU A 440 67.26 36.63 24.65
N THR A 441 67.55 37.93 24.45
CA THR A 441 68.39 38.73 25.38
C THR A 441 68.60 40.19 24.94
N GLU A 442 68.46 41.09 25.93
CA GLU A 442 69.26 42.31 26.22
C GLU A 442 69.17 43.60 25.38
N GLY A 443 68.76 44.69 26.06
CA GLY A 443 69.69 45.82 26.33
C GLY A 443 69.38 47.21 25.76
N GLY A 444 69.05 48.16 26.65
CA GLY A 444 69.29 49.63 26.57
C GLY A 444 68.45 50.43 25.57
N GLU A 445 67.98 51.65 25.81
CA GLU A 445 68.13 52.69 26.86
C GLU A 445 66.77 53.43 26.98
#